data_AF-A0A948E5N2-F1
#
_entry.id   AF-A0A948E5N2-F1
#
_cell.length_a   1.000
_cell.length_b   1.000
_cell.length_c   1.000
_cell.angle_alpha   90.00
_cell.angle_beta   90.00
_cell.angle_gamma   90.00
#
_symmetry.space_group_name_H-M   'P 1'
#
loop_
_entity.id
_entity.type
_entity.pdbx_description
1 polymer ?
#
loop_
_entity_poly.entity_id
_entity_poly.type
_entity_poly.pdbx_seq_one_letter_code
_entity_poly.pdbx_strand_id
1 'polypeptide(L)'
;EDGSATRDVKFGPLICYEDILPDFGRKSAANNPNILFNITNDAWFGATQEPYQHLALAVFRSVETRLPMVRNVNIGVSAFISPDGSLGIFAPSGDPPDDPTPHRGFHEFQQDMKDMTFKKVGEGLWRMEKWPYSWLVYSKVPVMSGEKTFYVRFGNVLVWLAILAAAFFAGRVIRPTPGRVSEWYKAYRGRRAERRAARKGGAESRDTEKSEASVATPAKKRLGGARSRSGRRRKGKK
;
A
#
# COMPACT_ATOMS: atom_id res chain seq x y z
N GLU A 1 -18.46 15.93 41.68
CA GLU A 1 -17.16 16.54 41.36
C GLU A 1 -16.37 15.54 40.53
N ASP A 2 -16.15 15.81 39.23
CA ASP A 2 -14.99 15.25 38.54
C ASP A 2 -14.28 16.41 37.82
N GLY A 3 -13.01 16.58 38.14
CA GLY A 3 -12.17 17.64 37.61
C GLY A 3 -11.88 17.33 36.16
N SER A 4 -12.61 17.98 35.27
CA SER A 4 -12.27 18.12 33.85
C SER A 4 -11.01 19.00 33.69
N ALA A 5 -9.88 18.52 34.22
CA ALA A 5 -8.60 18.91 33.68
C ALA A 5 -8.64 18.52 32.21
N THR A 6 -8.63 19.52 31.32
CA THR A 6 -8.37 19.32 29.90
C THR A 6 -7.06 18.58 29.79
N ARG A 7 -7.10 17.24 29.70
CA ARG A 7 -5.90 16.44 29.49
C ARG A 7 -5.37 16.85 28.13
N ASP A 8 -4.18 17.43 28.09
CA ASP A 8 -3.48 17.71 26.84
C ASP A 8 -3.38 16.41 26.03
N VAL A 9 -4.16 16.30 24.95
CA VAL A 9 -4.15 15.13 24.08
C VAL A 9 -2.97 15.24 23.13
N LYS A 10 -2.03 14.29 23.23
CA LYS A 10 -0.89 14.19 22.33
C LYS A 10 -1.21 13.22 21.19
N PHE A 11 -1.17 13.71 19.97
CA PHE A 11 -1.38 12.90 18.78
C PHE A 11 -0.04 12.37 18.23
N GLY A 12 -0.04 11.11 17.81
CA GLY A 12 0.99 10.51 16.98
C GLY A 12 0.50 10.54 15.53
N PRO A 13 0.82 11.58 14.74
CA PRO A 13 0.33 11.70 13.37
C PRO A 13 0.96 10.63 12.49
N LEU A 14 0.16 10.10 11.58
CA LEU A 14 0.52 9.20 10.50
C LEU A 14 -0.19 9.71 9.23
N ILE A 15 0.53 9.85 8.13
CA ILE A 15 -0.03 10.33 6.87
C ILE A 15 -0.07 9.19 5.87
N CYS A 16 -1.26 8.91 5.35
CA CYS A 16 -1.49 7.91 4.30
C CYS A 16 -0.84 6.57 4.68
N TYR A 17 0.08 6.10 3.84
CA TYR A 17 0.86 4.85 3.95
C TYR A 17 1.71 4.69 5.21
N GLU A 18 1.92 5.74 6.02
CA GLU A 18 2.77 5.64 7.20
C GLU A 18 2.24 4.68 8.27
N ASP A 19 0.93 4.39 8.27
CA ASP A 19 0.34 3.44 9.21
C ASP A 19 0.57 1.97 8.82
N ILE A 20 0.89 1.64 7.57
CA ILE A 20 1.27 0.28 7.22
C ILE A 20 2.74 -0.02 7.55
N LEU A 21 3.55 1.01 7.80
CA LEU A 21 4.99 0.88 8.07
C LEU A 21 5.25 0.64 9.57
N PRO A 22 5.68 -0.58 9.98
CA PRO A 22 5.83 -0.91 11.39
C PRO A 22 6.84 -0.01 12.12
N ASP A 23 7.97 0.29 11.47
CA ASP A 23 9.00 1.15 12.05
C ASP A 23 8.56 2.60 12.22
N PHE A 24 7.70 3.11 11.34
CA PHE A 24 7.20 4.47 11.43
C PHE A 24 6.19 4.60 12.57
N GLY A 25 5.22 3.69 12.64
CA GLY A 25 4.27 3.62 13.75
C GLY A 25 4.98 3.46 15.10
N ARG A 26 6.02 2.63 15.16
CA ARG A 26 6.86 2.46 16.35
C ARG A 26 7.55 3.76 16.79
N LYS A 27 8.17 4.48 15.85
CA LYS A 27 8.84 5.77 16.12
C LYS A 27 7.83 6.83 16.57
N SER A 28 6.66 6.89 15.94
CA SER A 28 5.58 7.79 16.36
C SER A 28 5.15 7.49 17.81
N ALA A 29 4.92 6.23 18.15
CA ALA A 29 4.60 5.81 19.51
C ALA A 29 5.74 6.05 20.53
N ALA A 30 7.00 6.02 20.10
CA ALA A 30 8.15 6.29 20.96
C ALA A 30 8.18 7.74 21.50
N ASN A 31 7.44 8.66 20.87
CA ASN A 31 7.27 10.05 21.30
C ASN A 31 6.16 10.23 22.37
N ASN A 32 5.63 9.13 22.93
CA ASN A 32 4.57 9.12 23.95
C ASN A 32 3.28 9.87 23.56
N PRO A 33 2.71 9.64 22.37
CA PRO A 33 1.35 10.10 22.09
C PRO A 33 0.34 9.30 22.93
N ASN A 34 -0.85 9.88 23.13
CA ASN A 34 -1.97 9.20 23.76
C ASN A 34 -2.86 8.45 22.75
N ILE A 35 -2.78 8.84 21.49
CA ILE A 35 -3.59 8.36 20.38
C ILE A 35 -2.81 8.51 19.07
N LEU A 36 -2.96 7.53 18.17
CA LEU A 36 -2.46 7.63 16.80
C LEU A 36 -3.54 8.29 15.92
N PHE A 37 -3.12 9.15 14.99
CA PHE A 37 -4.04 9.82 14.09
C PHE A 37 -3.58 9.63 12.66
N ASN A 38 -4.31 8.82 11.90
CA ASN A 38 -4.03 8.62 10.49
C ASN A 38 -4.93 9.54 9.65
N ILE A 39 -4.30 10.32 8.75
CA ILE A 39 -4.99 11.10 7.73
C ILE A 39 -4.61 10.52 6.38
N THR A 40 -5.58 9.96 5.65
CA THR A 40 -5.33 9.30 4.36
C THR A 40 -6.36 9.69 3.30
N ASN A 41 -6.04 9.36 2.06
CA ASN A 41 -6.95 9.41 0.93
C ASN A 41 -6.75 8.13 0.11
N ASP A 42 -7.68 7.19 0.21
CA ASP A 42 -7.58 5.91 -0.49
C ASP A 42 -8.24 5.98 -1.88
N ALA A 43 -8.66 7.17 -2.35
CA ALA A 43 -9.20 7.38 -3.71
C ALA A 43 -8.25 6.90 -4.82
N TRP A 44 -6.94 6.93 -4.57
CA TRP A 44 -5.92 6.51 -5.54
C TRP A 44 -6.07 5.04 -5.95
N PHE A 45 -6.69 4.21 -5.11
CA PHE A 45 -6.90 2.79 -5.39
C PHE A 45 -8.22 2.49 -6.09
N GLY A 46 -9.11 3.49 -6.20
CA GLY A 46 -10.46 3.33 -6.70
C GLY A 46 -11.22 2.20 -6.02
N ALA A 47 -12.15 1.60 -6.76
CA ALA A 47 -13.01 0.54 -6.28
C ALA A 47 -12.32 -0.84 -6.26
N THR A 48 -11.20 -0.93 -5.55
CA THR A 48 -10.45 -2.16 -5.33
C THR A 48 -10.53 -2.61 -3.88
N GLN A 49 -9.88 -3.73 -3.54
CA GLN A 49 -9.81 -4.25 -2.17
C GLN A 49 -8.72 -3.57 -1.33
N GLU A 50 -7.90 -2.71 -1.94
CA GLU A 50 -6.75 -2.09 -1.27
C GLU A 50 -7.15 -1.28 -0.02
N PRO A 51 -8.20 -0.42 -0.03
CA PRO A 51 -8.55 0.38 1.15
C PRO A 51 -8.83 -0.47 2.40
N TYR A 52 -9.35 -1.69 2.22
CA TYR A 52 -9.59 -2.65 3.30
C TYR A 52 -8.31 -3.33 3.77
N GLN A 53 -7.40 -3.66 2.84
CA GLN A 53 -6.07 -4.20 3.17
C GLN A 53 -5.23 -3.15 3.91
N HIS A 54 -5.30 -1.90 3.47
CA HIS A 54 -4.67 -0.75 4.10
C HIS A 54 -5.20 -0.58 5.54
N LEU A 55 -6.52 -0.60 5.74
CA LEU A 55 -7.11 -0.61 7.09
C LEU A 55 -6.61 -1.80 7.93
N ALA A 56 -6.63 -3.02 7.38
CA ALA A 56 -6.18 -4.21 8.09
C ALA A 56 -4.72 -4.10 8.54
N LEU A 57 -3.85 -3.51 7.71
CA LEU A 57 -2.46 -3.25 8.05
C LEU A 57 -2.31 -2.16 9.12
N ALA A 58 -3.15 -1.12 9.08
CA ALA A 58 -3.19 -0.07 10.08
C ALA A 58 -3.55 -0.61 11.48
N VAL A 59 -4.42 -1.63 11.57
CA VAL A 59 -4.82 -2.26 12.85
C VAL A 59 -3.61 -2.72 13.65
N PHE A 60 -2.61 -3.30 12.99
CA PHE A 60 -1.42 -3.81 13.68
C PHE A 60 -0.66 -2.73 14.44
N ARG A 61 -0.69 -1.46 13.98
CA ARG A 61 -0.03 -0.37 14.71
C ARG A 61 -0.66 -0.13 16.06
N SER A 62 -1.98 -0.15 16.15
CA SER A 62 -2.68 -0.03 17.43
C SER A 62 -2.37 -1.18 18.37
N VAL A 63 -2.36 -2.42 17.86
CA VAL A 63 -2.03 -3.62 18.64
C VAL A 63 -0.59 -3.60 19.16
N GLU A 64 0.36 -3.27 18.28
CA GLU A 64 1.80 -3.23 18.57
C GLU A 64 2.17 -2.15 19.60
N THR A 65 1.49 -1.00 19.52
CA THR A 65 1.80 0.17 20.36
C THR A 65 0.87 0.30 21.56
N ARG A 66 -0.21 -0.49 21.62
CA ARG A 66 -1.31 -0.37 22.59
C ARG A 66 -1.88 1.05 22.66
N LEU A 67 -1.86 1.75 21.53
CA LEU A 67 -2.47 3.05 21.37
C LEU A 67 -3.72 2.94 20.51
N PRO A 68 -4.80 3.66 20.89
CA PRO A 68 -5.95 3.79 20.01
C PRO A 68 -5.55 4.55 18.75
N MET A 69 -6.19 4.27 17.62
CA MET A 69 -6.02 5.02 16.38
C MET A 69 -7.36 5.56 15.88
N VAL A 70 -7.37 6.83 15.48
CA VAL A 70 -8.43 7.39 14.64
C VAL A 70 -7.88 7.51 13.22
N ARG A 71 -8.53 6.82 12.29
CA ARG A 71 -8.21 6.85 10.86
C ARG A 71 -9.28 7.67 10.15
N ASN A 72 -8.87 8.83 9.65
CA ASN A 72 -9.68 9.78 8.93
C ASN A 72 -9.35 9.71 7.44
N VAL A 73 -10.31 9.24 6.64
CA VAL A 73 -10.12 8.98 5.21
C VAL A 73 -11.05 9.84 4.38
N ASN A 74 -10.50 10.51 3.37
CA ASN A 74 -11.28 11.31 2.42
C ASN A 74 -12.24 10.44 1.59
N ILE A 75 -11.71 9.49 0.82
CA ILE A 75 -12.47 8.44 0.12
C ILE A 75 -11.84 7.10 0.48
N GLY A 76 -12.64 6.13 0.95
CA GLY A 76 -12.17 4.89 1.54
C GLY A 76 -12.84 4.60 2.88
N VAL A 77 -12.13 3.88 3.77
CA VAL A 77 -12.70 3.38 5.03
C VAL A 77 -12.18 4.18 6.22
N SER A 78 -13.03 5.08 6.75
CA SER A 78 -12.79 5.71 8.04
C SER A 78 -13.09 4.74 9.18
N ALA A 79 -12.23 4.75 10.20
CA ALA A 79 -12.33 3.78 11.27
C ALA A 79 -11.69 4.29 12.56
N PHE A 80 -12.17 3.73 13.66
CA PHE A 80 -11.42 3.70 14.90
C PHE A 80 -10.88 2.31 15.18
N ILE A 81 -9.69 2.30 15.75
CA ILE A 81 -8.98 1.08 16.10
C ILE A 81 -8.65 1.18 17.58
N SER A 82 -9.19 0.26 18.37
CA SER A 82 -8.86 0.13 19.79
C SER A 82 -7.43 -0.39 19.99
N PRO A 83 -6.82 -0.20 21.17
CA PRO A 83 -5.49 -0.72 21.50
C PRO A 83 -5.32 -2.24 21.36
N ASP A 84 -6.41 -3.00 21.39
CA ASP A 84 -6.46 -4.46 21.22
C ASP A 84 -6.68 -4.87 19.75
N GLY A 85 -6.84 -3.90 18.84
CA GLY A 85 -7.13 -4.13 17.43
C GLY A 85 -8.62 -4.24 17.11
N SER A 86 -9.51 -4.10 18.09
CA SER A 86 -10.96 -4.08 17.85
C SER A 86 -11.33 -2.87 16.99
N LEU A 87 -12.07 -3.11 15.90
CA LEU A 87 -12.47 -2.08 14.95
C LEU A 87 -13.86 -1.52 15.25
N GLY A 88 -13.96 -0.19 15.28
CA GLY A 88 -15.21 0.56 15.14
C GLY A 88 -15.27 1.12 13.73
N ILE A 89 -15.63 0.28 12.76
CA ILE A 89 -15.64 0.67 11.34
C ILE A 89 -16.82 1.59 11.09
N PHE A 90 -16.64 2.81 10.57
CA PHE A 90 -17.77 3.60 10.13
C PHE A 90 -17.46 4.54 8.95
N ALA A 91 -18.27 4.33 7.90
CA ALA A 91 -18.31 4.95 6.57
C ALA A 91 -17.24 4.47 5.56
N PRO A 92 -17.57 3.49 4.68
CA PRO A 92 -17.03 3.52 3.33
C PRO A 92 -17.58 4.80 2.68
N SER A 93 -16.71 5.79 2.45
CA SER A 93 -17.05 6.84 1.49
C SER A 93 -17.18 6.13 0.15
N GLY A 94 -18.42 5.96 -0.32
CA GLY A 94 -18.67 5.44 -1.65
C GLY A 94 -17.97 6.30 -2.69
N ASP A 95 -17.59 5.67 -3.80
CA ASP A 95 -17.24 6.39 -5.01
C ASP A 95 -18.33 7.41 -5.38
N PRO A 96 -18.00 8.47 -6.15
CA PRO A 96 -19.00 9.42 -6.61
C PRO A 96 -20.21 8.73 -7.28
N PRO A 97 -21.39 9.36 -7.29
CA PRO A 97 -22.68 8.79 -7.72
C PRO A 97 -22.76 8.19 -9.14
N ASP A 98 -21.68 8.26 -9.91
CA ASP A 98 -21.66 8.02 -11.35
C ASP A 98 -21.13 6.63 -11.73
N ASP A 99 -20.71 5.80 -10.75
CA ASP A 99 -20.42 4.37 -10.99
C ASP A 99 -21.62 3.49 -10.53
N PRO A 100 -22.42 2.98 -11.47
CA PRO A 100 -23.58 2.13 -11.17
C PRO A 100 -23.20 0.69 -10.79
N THR A 101 -21.92 0.33 -10.76
CA THR A 101 -21.47 -1.02 -10.42
C THR A 101 -20.80 -1.06 -9.05
N PRO A 102 -21.55 -1.33 -7.96
CA PRO A 102 -20.90 -1.81 -6.74
C PRO A 102 -20.20 -3.13 -7.09
N HIS A 103 -18.87 -3.13 -7.12
CA HIS A 103 -18.09 -4.32 -7.41
C HIS A 103 -18.58 -5.46 -6.52
N ARG A 104 -18.70 -6.69 -7.04
CA ARG A 104 -19.32 -7.83 -6.34
C ARG A 104 -18.79 -8.07 -4.91
N GLY A 105 -17.51 -7.74 -4.65
CA GLY A 105 -16.91 -7.81 -3.30
C GLY A 105 -17.41 -6.74 -2.30
N PHE A 106 -18.05 -5.68 -2.80
CA PHE A 106 -18.68 -4.61 -2.02
C PHE A 106 -19.94 -5.11 -1.31
N HIS A 107 -20.72 -6.02 -1.91
CA HIS A 107 -21.97 -6.52 -1.32
C HIS A 107 -21.77 -7.60 -0.25
N GLU A 108 -20.86 -8.55 -0.45
CA GLU A 108 -20.57 -9.61 0.52
C GLU A 108 -19.91 -9.05 1.79
N PHE A 109 -18.92 -8.16 1.63
CA PHE A 109 -18.24 -7.55 2.78
C PHE A 109 -19.09 -6.43 3.44
N GLN A 110 -19.96 -5.72 2.69
CA GLN A 110 -20.98 -4.86 3.32
C GLN A 110 -22.03 -5.67 4.08
N GLN A 111 -22.41 -6.87 3.63
CA GLN A 111 -23.36 -7.69 4.37
C GLN A 111 -22.79 -8.11 5.72
N ASP A 112 -21.53 -8.54 5.78
CA ASP A 112 -20.84 -8.85 7.03
C ASP A 112 -20.67 -7.61 7.96
N MET A 113 -20.72 -6.40 7.40
CA MET A 113 -20.60 -5.14 8.14
C MET A 113 -21.93 -4.43 8.45
N LYS A 114 -23.01 -4.73 7.73
CA LYS A 114 -24.36 -4.15 7.94
C LYS A 114 -24.96 -4.58 9.28
N ASP A 115 -24.50 -5.71 9.81
CA ASP A 115 -24.93 -6.25 11.09
C ASP A 115 -24.21 -5.61 12.30
N MET A 116 -23.34 -4.62 12.09
CA MET A 116 -22.74 -3.82 13.16
C MET A 116 -23.58 -2.57 13.47
N THR A 117 -24.84 -2.79 13.83
CA THR A 117 -25.61 -1.83 14.63
C THR A 117 -24.85 -1.57 15.93
N PHE A 118 -24.44 -0.32 16.16
CA PHE A 118 -23.88 0.22 17.41
C PHE A 118 -23.28 -0.82 18.37
N LYS A 119 -22.13 -1.39 18.03
CA LYS A 119 -21.40 -2.23 18.98
C LYS A 119 -20.53 -1.34 19.86
N LYS A 120 -20.58 -1.57 21.18
CA LYS A 120 -19.55 -1.12 22.11
C LYS A 120 -18.22 -1.72 21.65
N VAL A 121 -17.39 -0.93 20.98
CA VAL A 121 -16.04 -1.34 20.57
C VAL A 121 -15.07 -0.85 21.64
N GLY A 122 -14.60 -1.78 22.47
CA GLY A 122 -13.79 -1.43 23.65
C GLY A 122 -14.54 -0.52 24.63
N GLU A 123 -13.90 0.55 25.09
CA GLU A 123 -14.49 1.53 26.03
C GLU A 123 -15.20 2.72 25.35
N GLY A 124 -15.20 2.79 24.02
CA GLY A 124 -15.69 3.95 23.27
C GLY A 124 -17.18 3.92 22.90
N LEU A 125 -17.82 5.10 22.81
CA LEU A 125 -19.19 5.32 22.34
C LEU A 125 -19.18 6.00 20.97
N TRP A 126 -20.00 5.54 20.02
CA TRP A 126 -19.96 5.95 18.61
C TRP A 126 -21.31 6.46 18.08
N ARG A 127 -21.30 7.51 17.25
CA ARG A 127 -22.48 8.02 16.51
C ARG A 127 -22.07 8.45 15.10
N MET A 128 -22.87 8.08 14.09
CA MET A 128 -22.72 8.58 12.72
C MET A 128 -23.80 9.61 12.41
N GLU A 129 -23.42 10.60 11.60
CA GLU A 129 -24.34 11.54 10.99
C GLU A 129 -24.09 11.57 9.48
N LYS A 130 -25.15 11.34 8.71
CA LYS A 130 -25.09 11.44 7.25
C LYS A 130 -25.18 12.91 6.85
N TRP A 131 -24.18 13.38 6.12
CA TRP A 131 -24.16 14.69 5.49
C TRP A 131 -24.43 14.54 3.99
N PRO A 132 -24.78 15.62 3.26
CA PRO A 132 -25.25 15.51 1.87
C PRO A 132 -24.30 14.76 0.90
N TYR A 133 -22.99 14.84 1.14
CA TYR A 133 -21.96 14.21 0.30
C TYR A 133 -20.89 13.47 1.12
N SER A 134 -21.10 13.31 2.43
CA SER A 134 -20.08 12.77 3.33
C SER A 134 -20.72 12.15 4.58
N TRP A 135 -19.88 11.53 5.40
CA TRP A 135 -20.27 11.00 6.69
C TRP A 135 -19.43 11.65 7.76
N LEU A 136 -20.08 12.07 8.84
CA LEU A 136 -19.39 12.55 10.03
C LEU A 136 -19.49 11.48 11.12
N VAL A 137 -18.35 11.10 11.66
CA VAL A 137 -18.24 10.09 12.71
C VAL A 137 -17.86 10.79 14.02
N TYR A 138 -18.73 10.66 15.01
CA TYR A 138 -18.50 11.13 16.37
C TYR A 138 -18.14 9.96 17.27
N SER A 139 -17.16 10.19 18.14
CA SER A 139 -16.78 9.19 19.12
C SER A 139 -16.18 9.72 20.40
N LYS A 140 -16.43 8.99 21.49
CA LYS A 140 -15.61 9.06 22.70
C LYS A 140 -14.50 8.04 22.61
N VAL A 141 -13.27 8.52 22.49
CA VAL A 141 -12.07 7.68 22.41
C VAL A 141 -11.37 7.66 23.79
N PRO A 142 -11.03 6.48 24.33
CA PRO A 142 -10.20 6.42 25.53
C PRO A 142 -8.81 7.00 25.22
N VAL A 143 -8.35 7.92 26.08
CA VAL A 143 -7.01 8.52 25.97
C VAL A 143 -6.08 7.69 26.84
N MET A 144 -5.12 7.00 26.22
CA MET A 144 -4.23 6.09 26.96
C MET A 144 -3.09 6.84 27.64
N SER A 145 -2.67 6.31 28.79
CA SER A 145 -1.42 6.65 29.47
C SER A 145 -0.26 6.23 28.57
N GLY A 146 0.77 7.09 28.43
CA GLY A 146 1.88 6.94 27.48
C GLY A 146 2.89 5.83 27.80
N GLU A 147 2.42 4.70 28.31
CA GLU A 147 3.26 3.53 28.58
C GLU A 147 3.73 2.90 27.27
N LYS A 148 5.05 2.74 27.15
CA LYS A 148 5.66 2.10 25.98
C LYS A 148 5.58 0.59 26.10
N THR A 149 4.99 -0.06 25.09
CA THR A 149 4.98 -1.52 24.94
C THR A 149 6.39 -2.07 24.76
N PHE A 150 6.54 -3.39 24.94
CA PHE A 150 7.80 -4.09 24.66
C PHE A 150 8.29 -3.83 23.22
N TYR A 151 7.39 -3.89 22.25
CA TYR A 151 7.71 -3.63 20.85
C TYR A 151 8.19 -2.19 20.62
N VAL A 152 7.55 -1.19 21.24
CA VAL A 152 8.01 0.19 21.14
C VAL A 152 9.44 0.36 21.66
N ARG A 153 9.78 -0.32 22.77
CA ARG A 153 11.11 -0.24 23.40
C ARG A 153 12.20 -0.98 22.61
N PHE A 154 11.93 -2.19 22.15
CA PHE A 154 12.96 -3.10 21.63
C PHE A 154 12.81 -3.45 20.15
N GLY A 155 11.71 -3.07 19.51
CA GLY A 155 11.42 -3.38 18.11
C GLY A 155 11.52 -4.88 17.82
N ASN A 156 12.14 -5.22 16.69
CA ASN A 156 12.26 -6.59 16.18
C ASN A 156 13.50 -7.35 16.68
N VAL A 157 14.21 -6.86 17.72
CA VAL A 157 15.49 -7.47 18.16
C VAL A 157 15.33 -8.95 18.49
N LEU A 158 14.29 -9.34 19.24
CA LEU A 158 14.06 -10.74 19.59
C LEU A 158 13.76 -11.62 18.36
N VAL A 159 13.03 -11.07 17.38
CA VAL A 159 12.72 -11.78 16.14
C VAL A 159 14.00 -12.03 15.34
N TRP A 160 14.88 -11.04 15.24
CA TRP A 160 16.17 -11.21 14.58
C TRP A 160 17.07 -12.24 15.27
N LEU A 161 17.12 -12.24 16.60
CA LEU A 161 17.86 -13.24 17.35
C LEU A 161 17.31 -14.66 17.09
N ALA A 162 15.99 -14.82 17.05
CA ALA A 162 15.35 -16.09 16.73
C ALA A 162 15.64 -16.55 15.29
N ILE A 163 15.60 -15.64 14.31
CA ILE A 163 15.95 -15.93 12.91
C ILE A 163 17.42 -16.37 12.80
N LEU A 164 18.34 -15.67 13.47
CA LEU A 164 19.76 -16.02 13.46
C LEU A 164 20.02 -17.38 14.10
N ALA A 165 19.37 -17.67 15.23
CA ALA A 165 19.45 -18.97 15.88
C ALA A 165 18.90 -20.08 14.96
N ALA A 166 17.72 -19.87 14.37
CA ALA A 166 17.11 -20.82 13.45
C ALA A 166 18.00 -21.08 12.23
N ALA A 167 18.58 -20.03 11.63
CA ALA A 167 19.51 -20.16 10.51
C ALA A 167 20.78 -20.93 10.89
N PHE A 168 21.33 -20.69 12.09
CA PHE A 168 22.49 -21.42 12.60
C PHE A 168 22.22 -22.92 12.76
N PHE A 169 21.10 -23.30 13.36
CA PHE A 169 20.71 -24.71 13.51
C PHE A 169 20.33 -25.35 12.17
N ALA A 170 19.60 -24.63 11.31
CA ALA A 170 19.28 -25.10 9.97
C ALA A 170 20.56 -25.37 9.16
N GLY A 171 21.57 -24.51 9.24
CA GLY A 171 22.86 -24.73 8.57
C GLY A 171 23.65 -25.94 9.10
N ARG A 172 23.36 -26.41 10.33
CA ARG A 172 23.96 -27.63 10.90
C ARG A 172 23.26 -28.91 10.43
N VAL A 173 21.94 -28.85 10.24
CA VAL A 173 21.10 -29.99 9.85
C VAL A 173 21.03 -30.13 8.33
N ILE A 174 20.82 -29.02 7.63
CA ILE A 174 20.74 -28.94 6.18
C ILE A 174 22.17 -28.86 5.65
N ARG A 175 22.75 -30.02 5.34
CA ARG A 175 23.99 -30.08 4.57
C ARG A 175 23.64 -29.89 3.10
N PRO A 176 24.02 -28.77 2.45
CA PRO A 176 23.84 -28.65 1.02
C PRO A 176 24.61 -29.79 0.35
N THR A 177 23.91 -30.62 -0.43
CA THR A 177 24.54 -31.72 -1.14
C THR A 177 25.52 -31.12 -2.16
N PRO A 178 26.84 -31.33 -2.04
CA PRO A 178 27.77 -30.82 -3.03
C PRO A 178 27.48 -31.52 -4.36
N GLY A 179 27.12 -30.76 -5.39
CA GLY A 179 27.09 -31.27 -6.76
C GLY A 179 25.75 -31.32 -7.49
N ARG A 180 24.61 -31.01 -6.85
CA ARG A 180 23.33 -30.92 -7.58
C ARG A 180 22.97 -29.46 -7.89
N VAL A 181 23.80 -28.80 -8.71
CA VAL A 181 23.26 -27.73 -9.57
C VAL A 181 22.18 -28.41 -10.40
N SER A 182 20.91 -28.09 -10.15
CA SER A 182 19.81 -28.81 -10.80
C SER A 182 20.04 -28.80 -12.31
N GLU A 183 19.77 -29.92 -12.97
CA GLU A 183 19.82 -29.98 -14.44
C GLU A 183 18.95 -28.86 -15.05
N TRP A 184 17.87 -28.48 -14.36
CA TRP A 184 17.10 -27.29 -14.65
C TRP A 184 17.94 -25.98 -14.61
N TYR A 185 18.77 -25.76 -13.59
CA TYR A 185 19.63 -24.57 -13.46
C TYR A 185 20.75 -24.56 -14.50
N LYS A 186 21.36 -25.71 -14.80
CA LYS A 186 22.33 -25.84 -15.90
C LYS A 186 21.66 -25.51 -17.25
N ALA A 187 20.47 -26.06 -17.49
CA ALA A 187 19.68 -25.78 -18.69
C ALA A 187 19.22 -24.31 -18.74
N TYR A 188 18.87 -23.70 -17.61
CA TYR A 188 18.54 -22.28 -17.53
C TYR A 188 19.73 -21.39 -17.90
N ARG A 189 20.93 -21.68 -17.37
CA ARG A 189 22.17 -20.98 -17.75
C ARG A 189 22.52 -21.18 -19.22
N GLY A 190 22.36 -22.39 -19.75
CA GLY A 190 22.54 -22.70 -21.17
C GLY A 190 21.62 -21.85 -22.06
N ARG A 191 20.31 -21.91 -21.82
CA ARG A 191 19.30 -21.10 -22.55
C ARG A 191 19.58 -19.60 -22.46
N ARG A 192 20.08 -19.11 -21.33
CA ARG A 192 20.44 -17.69 -21.16
C ARG A 192 21.71 -17.32 -21.92
N ALA A 193 22.69 -18.22 -22.01
CA ALA A 193 23.89 -18.03 -22.81
C ALA A 193 23.58 -18.05 -24.32
N GLU A 194 22.75 -18.99 -24.78
CA GLU A 194 22.25 -19.06 -26.16
C GLU A 194 21.50 -17.78 -26.56
N ARG A 195 20.59 -17.29 -25.72
CA ARG A 195 19.88 -16.01 -25.97
C ARG A 195 20.82 -14.82 -26.05
N ARG A 196 21.93 -14.82 -25.30
CA ARG A 196 22.96 -13.78 -25.38
C ARG A 196 23.81 -13.92 -26.65
N ALA A 197 24.16 -15.15 -27.04
CA ALA A 197 24.88 -15.43 -28.29
C ALA A 197 24.03 -15.06 -29.51
N ALA A 198 22.74 -15.43 -29.54
CA ALA A 198 21.81 -15.06 -30.59
C ALA A 198 21.61 -13.54 -30.69
N ARG A 199 21.60 -12.82 -29.56
CA ARG A 199 21.59 -11.34 -29.56
C ARG A 199 22.89 -10.73 -30.10
N LYS A 200 24.04 -11.36 -29.87
CA LYS A 200 25.33 -10.89 -30.41
C LYS A 200 25.47 -11.22 -31.90
N GLY A 201 25.16 -12.44 -32.32
CA GLY A 201 25.19 -12.84 -33.72
C GLY A 201 24.16 -12.10 -34.57
N GLY A 202 22.98 -11.79 -34.02
CA GLY A 202 21.98 -10.93 -34.67
C GLY A 202 22.35 -9.44 -34.68
N ALA A 203 23.31 -9.01 -33.85
CA ALA A 203 23.88 -7.67 -33.92
C ALA A 203 24.98 -7.63 -35.00
N GLU A 204 25.88 -8.61 -35.04
CA GLU A 204 26.92 -8.75 -36.08
C GLU A 204 26.33 -8.95 -37.49
N SER A 205 25.24 -9.72 -37.62
CA SER A 205 24.55 -9.90 -38.90
C SER A 205 23.86 -8.63 -39.39
N ARG A 206 23.34 -7.81 -38.47
CA ARG A 206 22.75 -6.49 -38.81
C ARG A 206 23.81 -5.46 -39.15
N ASP A 207 24.99 -5.55 -38.55
CA ASP A 207 26.09 -4.64 -38.84
C ASP A 207 26.76 -4.98 -40.18
N THR A 208 26.85 -6.26 -40.54
CA THR A 208 27.29 -6.71 -41.88
C THR A 208 26.26 -6.36 -42.97
N GLU A 209 24.96 -6.58 -42.74
CA GLU A 209 23.89 -6.19 -43.68
C GLU A 209 23.82 -4.65 -43.87
N LYS A 210 24.06 -3.86 -42.82
CA LYS A 210 24.21 -2.40 -42.94
C LYS A 210 25.47 -2.00 -43.71
N SER A 211 26.57 -2.72 -43.56
CA SER A 211 27.80 -2.44 -44.30
C SER A 211 27.67 -2.75 -45.79
N GLU A 212 27.00 -3.85 -46.16
CA GLU A 212 26.72 -4.21 -47.56
C GLU A 212 25.65 -3.31 -48.21
N ALA A 213 24.62 -2.92 -47.45
CA ALA A 213 23.63 -1.94 -47.91
C ALA A 213 24.23 -0.53 -48.14
N SER A 214 25.33 -0.18 -47.45
CA SER A 214 26.02 1.09 -47.66
C SER A 214 26.88 1.15 -48.93
N VAL A 215 27.23 0.01 -49.52
CA VAL A 215 28.03 -0.07 -50.76
C VAL A 215 27.13 -0.04 -52.01
N ALA A 216 25.85 -0.37 -51.87
CA ALA A 216 24.88 -0.39 -52.98
C ALA A 216 23.87 0.77 -52.90
N THR A 217 24.32 2.03 -53.04
CA THR A 217 23.40 3.12 -53.43
C THR A 217 24.14 4.19 -54.24
N PRO A 218 23.86 4.35 -55.55
CA PRO A 218 24.37 5.48 -56.30
C PRO A 218 23.52 6.72 -56.02
N ALA A 219 24.22 7.83 -55.78
CA ALA A 219 23.66 9.15 -55.52
C ALA A 219 22.65 9.58 -56.60
N LYS A 220 21.43 9.98 -56.18
CA LYS A 220 20.53 10.78 -57.01
C LYS A 220 20.31 12.18 -56.42
N LYS A 221 20.71 13.12 -57.25
CA LYS A 221 20.64 14.58 -57.15
C LYS A 221 19.18 15.07 -57.05
N ARG A 222 19.01 16.16 -56.29
CA ARG A 222 17.86 17.08 -56.15
C ARG A 222 17.01 17.30 -57.42
N LEU A 223 15.70 17.52 -57.19
CA LEU A 223 14.80 18.57 -57.75
C LEU A 223 13.45 18.40 -56.99
N GLY A 224 12.91 19.37 -56.25
CA GLY A 224 12.31 20.62 -56.74
C GLY A 224 10.81 20.41 -56.97
N GLY A 225 9.93 20.82 -56.04
CA GLY A 225 8.48 20.69 -56.22
C GLY A 225 7.64 21.13 -55.02
N ALA A 226 7.35 22.42 -54.93
CA ALA A 226 6.34 22.96 -54.04
C ALA A 226 4.93 22.51 -54.46
N ARG A 227 4.08 22.12 -53.50
CA ARG A 227 2.62 22.25 -53.61
C ARG A 227 1.98 22.36 -52.22
N SER A 228 1.04 23.29 -52.16
CA SER A 228 0.35 23.85 -51.02
C SER A 228 -1.01 23.19 -50.75
N ARG A 229 -1.65 23.63 -49.65
CA ARG A 229 -3.05 23.43 -49.18
C ARG A 229 -3.25 22.17 -48.34
N SER A 230 -4.03 22.17 -47.25
CA SER A 230 -4.86 23.17 -46.58
C SER A 230 -5.29 22.57 -45.23
N GLY A 231 -5.39 23.40 -44.18
CA GLY A 231 -5.76 22.93 -42.84
C GLY A 231 -7.21 22.49 -42.66
N ARG A 232 -7.46 21.77 -41.57
CA ARG A 232 -8.73 21.85 -40.82
C ARG A 232 -8.53 21.51 -39.34
N ARG A 233 -8.39 22.57 -38.54
CA ARG A 233 -8.77 22.61 -37.13
C ARG A 233 -10.27 22.26 -37.03
N ARG A 234 -10.65 21.40 -36.08
CA ARG A 234 -11.98 21.44 -35.46
C ARG A 234 -11.82 21.40 -33.94
N LYS A 235 -12.05 22.56 -33.33
CA LYS A 235 -12.41 22.72 -31.92
C LYS A 235 -13.91 22.48 -31.78
N GLY A 236 -14.30 21.77 -30.72
CA GLY A 236 -15.22 22.31 -29.71
C GLY A 236 -16.70 21.96 -29.77
N LYS A 237 -17.22 21.65 -28.57
CA LYS A 237 -18.56 21.84 -27.97
C LYS A 237 -18.97 20.54 -27.26
N LYS A 238 -19.41 20.54 -26.00
CA LYS A 238 -19.97 21.58 -25.13
C LYS A 238 -19.67 21.21 -23.69
#